data_AF-A0A0A3IRU4-F1
#
_entry.id   AF-A0A0A3IRU4-F1
#
_cell.length_a   1.000
_cell.length_b   1.000
_cell.length_c   1.000
_cell.angle_alpha   90.00
_cell.angle_beta   90.00
_cell.angle_gamma   90.00
#
_symmetry.space_group_name_H-M   'P 1'
#
loop_
_entity.id
_entity.type
_entity.pdbx_description
1 polymer ?
#
loop_
_entity_poly.entity_id
_entity_poly.type
_entity_poly.pdbx_seq_one_letter_code
_entity_poly.pdbx_strand_id
1 'polypeptide(L)'
;MNTIIQIEEIEPGWVVTSTKTTIIPDVELCVYSEMDGCQDATLRMGKAEINLKWNAELAADLANIDELEAIELIALLAAHSQQY
;
A
#
# COMPACT_ATOMS: atom_id res chain seq x y z
N MET A 1 13.98 4.40 -1.08
CA MET A 1 12.65 4.42 -0.44
C MET A 1 12.62 5.44 0.67
N ASN A 2 11.54 6.21 0.80
CA ASN A 2 11.22 6.89 2.04
C ASN A 2 9.90 6.31 2.56
N THR A 3 9.93 5.75 3.76
CA THR A 3 8.76 5.14 4.39
C THR A 3 8.36 5.97 5.59
N ILE A 4 7.12 6.45 5.57
CA ILE A 4 6.52 7.25 6.64
C ILE A 4 5.42 6.41 7.26
N ILE A 5 5.49 6.21 8.57
CA ILE A 5 4.44 5.56 9.34
C ILE A 5 3.68 6.67 10.08
N GLN A 6 2.37 6.71 9.89
CA GLN A 6 1.48 7.67 10.52
C GLN A 6 0.37 6.92 11.24
N ILE A 7 0.22 7.19 12.53
CA ILE A 7 -0.81 6.58 13.37
C ILE A 7 -1.84 7.66 13.64
N GLU A 8 -3.10 7.41 13.27
CA GLU A 8 -4.19 8.36 13.39
C GLU A 8 -5.35 7.74 14.15
N GLU A 9 -5.86 8.47 15.14
CA GLU A 9 -7.13 8.15 15.78
C GLU A 9 -8.23 8.86 14.99
N ILE A 10 -9.05 8.09 14.26
CA ILE A 10 -10.12 8.63 13.40
C ILE A 10 -11.36 8.91 14.24
N GLU A 11 -11.66 8.02 15.19
CA GLU A 11 -12.73 8.15 16.17
C GLU A 11 -12.23 7.66 17.54
N PRO A 12 -12.88 8.04 18.66
CA PRO A 12 -12.49 7.58 19.99
C PRO A 12 -12.41 6.05 20.06
N GLY A 13 -11.19 5.51 20.16
CA GLY A 13 -10.94 4.06 20.16
C GLY A 13 -10.77 3.40 18.78
N TRP A 14 -10.90 4.15 17.68
CA TRP A 14 -10.61 3.69 16.33
C TRP A 14 -9.28 4.24 15.84
N VAL A 15 -8.21 3.45 16.00
CA VAL A 15 -6.85 3.80 15.59
C VAL A 15 -6.52 3.11 14.28
N VAL A 16 -6.13 3.89 13.28
CA VAL A 16 -5.65 3.41 11.99
C VAL A 16 -4.16 3.71 11.89
N THR A 17 -3.38 2.70 11.55
CA THR A 17 -1.97 2.88 11.21
C THR A 17 -1.83 2.90 9.69
N SER A 18 -1.39 4.01 9.12
CA SER A 18 -1.06 4.11 7.72
C SER A 18 0.45 4.08 7.51
N THR A 19 0.90 3.21 6.62
CA THR A 19 2.30 3.11 6.19
C THR A 19 2.38 3.60 4.76
N LYS A 20 3.02 4.74 4.56
CA LYS A 20 3.22 5.36 3.26
C LYS A 20 4.64 5.14 2.80
N THR A 21 4.81 4.38 1.72
CA THR A 21 6.10 4.08 1.12
C THR A 21 6.19 4.78 -0.24
N THR A 22 7.14 5.71 -0.40
CA THR A 22 7.47 6.24 -1.72
C THR A 22 8.39 5.25 -2.43
N ILE A 23 7.91 4.68 -3.52
CA ILE A 23 8.61 3.62 -4.25
C ILE A 23 9.52 4.27 -5.29
N ILE A 24 8.93 5.08 -6.16
CA ILE A 24 9.62 5.95 -7.14
C ILE A 24 8.98 7.34 -7.12
N PRO A 25 9.62 8.37 -7.73
CA PRO A 25 8.99 9.68 -7.86
C PRO A 25 7.60 9.54 -8.49
N ASP A 26 6.61 10.19 -7.88
CA ASP A 26 5.18 10.16 -8.24
C ASP A 26 4.42 8.84 -7.99
N VAL A 27 5.07 7.80 -7.43
CA VAL A 27 4.40 6.54 -7.05
C VAL A 27 4.54 6.26 -5.55
N GLU A 28 3.40 6.22 -4.88
CA GLU A 28 3.30 6.05 -3.43
C GLU A 28 2.36 4.89 -3.09
N LEU A 29 2.82 3.96 -2.28
CA LEU A 29 1.99 2.91 -1.72
C LEU A 29 1.57 3.32 -0.30
N CYS A 30 0.27 3.36 -0.04
CA CYS A 30 -0.29 3.62 1.29
C CYS A 30 -0.97 2.35 1.78
N VAL A 31 -0.50 1.77 2.88
CA VAL A 31 -1.09 0.59 3.52
C VAL A 31 -1.78 1.02 4.80
N TYR A 32 -3.08 0.80 4.91
CA TYR A 32 -3.89 1.12 6.07
C TYR A 32 -4.11 -0.17 6.86
N SER A 33 -3.77 -0.14 8.15
CA SER A 33 -3.96 -1.25 9.08
C SER A 33 -4.89 -0.80 10.20
N GLU A 34 -6.02 -1.49 10.32
CA GLU A 34 -6.97 -1.31 11.41
C GLU A 34 -6.65 -2.28 12.57
N MET A 35 -7.12 -1.95 13.78
CA MET A 35 -6.89 -2.77 14.97
C MET A 35 -7.39 -4.22 14.85
N ASP A 36 -8.40 -4.47 14.02
CA ASP A 36 -8.99 -5.80 13.81
C ASP A 36 -8.24 -6.66 12.79
N GLY A 37 -7.08 -6.20 12.31
CA GLY A 37 -6.27 -6.91 11.33
C GLY A 37 -6.77 -6.79 9.88
N CYS A 38 -7.79 -5.96 9.65
CA CYS A 38 -8.14 -5.53 8.30
C CYS A 38 -7.03 -4.63 7.77
N GLN A 39 -6.49 -5.00 6.61
CA GLN A 39 -5.48 -4.22 5.94
C GLN A 39 -6.00 -3.91 4.53
N ASP A 40 -5.97 -2.64 4.20
CA ASP A 40 -6.27 -2.14 2.86
C ASP A 40 -5.03 -1.41 2.34
N ALA A 41 -4.88 -1.34 1.03
CA ALA A 41 -3.81 -0.57 0.44
C ALA A 41 -4.29 0.27 -0.73
N THR A 42 -3.65 1.41 -0.92
CA THR A 42 -3.89 2.29 -2.06
C THR A 42 -2.56 2.60 -2.72
N LEU A 43 -2.45 2.31 -4.00
CA LEU A 43 -1.36 2.79 -4.84
C LEU A 43 -1.77 4.13 -5.44
N ARG A 44 -0.98 5.18 -5.17
CA ARG A 44 -1.11 6.49 -5.78
C ARG A 44 -0.05 6.67 -6.85
N MET A 45 -0.47 7.08 -8.04
CA MET A 45 0.40 7.41 -9.16
C MET A 45 0.00 8.80 -9.69
N GLY A 46 0.62 9.85 -9.16
CA GLY A 46 0.21 11.23 -9.42
C GLY A 46 -1.25 11.50 -8.97
N LYS A 47 -2.18 11.57 -9.93
CA LYS A 47 -3.63 11.77 -9.67
C LYS A 47 -4.45 10.48 -9.74
N ALA A 48 -3.84 9.38 -10.16
CA ALA A 48 -4.51 8.08 -10.20
C ALA A 48 -4.37 7.39 -8.85
N GLU A 49 -5.45 6.76 -8.40
CA GLU A 49 -5.48 5.97 -7.18
C GLU A 49 -6.05 4.59 -7.51
N ILE A 50 -5.39 3.54 -7.03
CA ILE A 50 -5.84 2.16 -7.18
C ILE A 50 -5.97 1.58 -5.78
N ASN A 51 -7.19 1.18 -5.42
CA ASN A 51 -7.44 0.47 -4.17
C ASN A 51 -7.15 -1.01 -4.37
N LEU A 52 -6.39 -1.56 -3.44
CA LEU A 52 -5.87 -2.91 -3.42
C LEU A 52 -6.28 -3.54 -2.09
N LYS A 53 -6.78 -4.76 -2.15
CA LYS A 53 -7.01 -5.52 -0.93
C LYS A 53 -5.66 -6.03 -0.42
N TRP A 54 -5.26 -5.63 0.77
CA TRP A 54 -3.99 -6.08 1.31
C TRP A 54 -4.13 -7.52 1.79
N ASN A 55 -3.29 -8.40 1.25
CA ASN A 55 -3.28 -9.81 1.58
C ASN A 55 -1.83 -10.29 1.81
N ALA A 56 -1.66 -11.50 2.33
CA ALA A 56 -0.34 -12.05 2.64
C ALA A 56 0.55 -12.22 1.40
N GLU A 57 -0.04 -12.48 0.23
CA GLU A 57 0.70 -12.61 -1.04
C GLU A 57 1.26 -11.26 -1.48
N LEU A 58 0.42 -10.22 -1.52
CA LEU A 58 0.82 -8.84 -1.83
C LEU A 58 1.85 -8.31 -0.83
N ALA A 59 1.70 -8.65 0.46
CA ALA A 59 2.69 -8.28 1.47
C ALA A 59 4.05 -8.95 1.24
N ALA A 60 4.06 -10.23 0.82
CA ALA A 60 5.29 -10.95 0.50
C ALA A 60 5.93 -10.43 -0.79
N ASP A 61 5.13 -10.15 -1.81
CA ASP A 61 5.54 -9.56 -3.07
C ASP A 61 6.19 -8.19 -2.87
N LEU A 62 5.63 -7.37 -1.97
CA LEU A 62 6.13 -6.03 -1.65
C LEU A 62 7.25 -6.03 -0.60
N ALA A 63 7.60 -7.18 -0.01
CA ALA A 63 8.74 -7.27 0.90
C ALA A 63 10.08 -7.01 0.18
N ASN A 64 10.15 -7.35 -1.12
CA ASN A 64 11.34 -7.15 -1.95
C ASN A 64 11.15 -6.01 -2.96
N ILE A 65 10.30 -5.04 -2.62
CA ILE A 65 9.95 -3.92 -3.49
C ILE A 65 11.15 -3.08 -3.93
N ASP A 66 12.22 -3.09 -3.13
CA ASP A 66 13.47 -2.39 -3.42
C ASP A 66 14.25 -3.01 -4.58
N GLU A 67 13.95 -4.26 -4.92
CA GLU A 67 14.57 -5.01 -6.01
C GLU A 67 13.74 -4.98 -7.29
N LEU A 68 12.49 -4.49 -7.22
CA LEU A 68 11.58 -4.44 -8.36
C LEU A 68 11.77 -3.17 -9.19
N GLU A 69 11.83 -3.34 -10.51
CA GLU A 69 11.73 -2.19 -11.41
C GLU A 69 10.29 -1.62 -11.40
N ALA A 70 10.17 -0.34 -11.75
CA ALA A 70 8.89 0.37 -11.80
C ALA A 70 7.80 -0.39 -12.60
N ILE A 71 8.17 -1.03 -13.71
CA ILE A 71 7.24 -1.79 -14.55
C ILE A 71 6.80 -3.10 -13.92
N GLU A 72 7.70 -3.77 -13.19
CA GLU A 72 7.42 -5.03 -12.48
C GLU A 72 6.49 -4.77 -11.31
N LEU A 73 6.73 -3.68 -10.59
CA LEU A 73 5.84 -3.18 -9.55
C LEU A 73 4.43 -2.90 -10.09
N ILE A 74 4.31 -2.19 -11.22
CA ILE A 74 3.01 -1.91 -11.85
C ILE A 74 2.31 -3.21 -12.26
N ALA A 75 3.04 -4.16 -12.85
CA ALA A 75 2.48 -5.44 -13.27
C ALA A 75 1.98 -6.27 -12.07
N LEU A 76 2.75 -6.28 -10.98
CA LEU A 76 2.40 -6.95 -9.74
C LEU A 76 1.12 -6.36 -9.14
N LEU A 77 1.06 -5.05 -9.02
CA LEU A 77 -0.10 -4.34 -8.45
C LEU A 77 -1.33 -4.46 -9.36
N ALA A 78 -1.15 -4.44 -10.69
CA ALA A 78 -2.23 -4.66 -11.64
C ALA A 78 -2.83 -6.07 -11.53
N ALA A 79 -2.01 -7.10 -11.31
CA ALA A 79 -2.48 -8.47 -11.11
C ALA A 79 -3.37 -8.61 -9.86
N HIS A 80 -3.05 -7.89 -8.78
CA HIS A 80 -3.85 -7.88 -7.54
C HIS A 80 -5.09 -6.97 -7.62
N SER A 81 -5.15 -6.04 -8.59
CA SER A 81 -6.30 -5.12 -8.76
C SER A 81 -7.51 -5.73 -9.49
N GLN A 82 -7.35 -6.82 -10.23
CA GLN A 82 -8.40 -7.43 -11.08
C GLN A 82 -9.32 -8.42 -10.34
N GLN A 83 -9.17 -8.60 -9.03
CA GLN A 83 -9.99 -9.54 -8.24
C GLN A 83 -11.29 -8.93 -7.67
N TYR A 84 -11.76 -7.80 -8.21
CA TYR A 84 -13.03 -7.15 -7.84
C TYR A 84 -14.20 -7.61 -8.72
#